data_AF-L9XSA5-F1
#
_entry.id   AF-L9XSA5-F1
#
_cell.length_a   1.000
_cell.length_b   1.000
_cell.length_c   1.000
_cell.angle_alpha   90.00
_cell.angle_beta   90.00
_cell.angle_gamma   90.00
#
_symmetry.space_group_name_H-M   'P 1'
#
loop_
_entity.id
_entity.type
_entity.pdbx_description
1 polymer ?
#
loop_
_entity_poly.entity_id
_entity_poly.type
_entity_poly.pdbx_seq_one_letter_code
_entity_poly.pdbx_strand_id
1 'polypeptide(L)'
;MNDTLTVGSSLVAAIVLAGIVGALTESPAVLGITAAGIAIYLAVGIGLPQYLLSRRRGSTLQVGLAVLAIGAAASVVAAGVATGTLHDDSGPGFVAILLLVVLGNAVGAGLREFRSGYRSAS
;
A
#
# COMPACT_ATOMS: atom_id res chain seq x y z
N MET A 1 6.70 -2.08 21.84
CA MET A 1 6.02 -3.05 20.95
C MET A 1 7.04 -3.55 19.96
N ASN A 2 7.14 -4.87 19.75
CA ASN A 2 8.09 -5.45 18.82
C ASN A 2 7.69 -5.10 17.37
N ASP A 3 8.64 -4.73 16.52
CA ASP A 3 8.33 -4.30 15.15
C ASP A 3 7.80 -5.46 14.33
N THR A 4 8.31 -6.67 14.57
CA THR A 4 7.80 -7.92 14.00
C THR A 4 6.35 -8.19 14.36
N LEU A 5 5.94 -7.89 15.60
CA LEU A 5 4.53 -7.99 16.02
C LEU A 5 3.65 -6.97 15.31
N THR A 6 4.17 -5.77 15.08
CA THR A 6 3.42 -4.70 14.38
C THR A 6 3.14 -5.14 12.94
N VAL A 7 4.17 -5.58 12.20
CA VAL A 7 4.01 -6.06 10.82
C VAL A 7 3.14 -7.33 10.77
N GLY A 8 3.38 -8.30 11.66
CA GLY A 8 2.62 -9.55 11.69
C GLY A 8 1.13 -9.34 11.98
N SER A 9 0.80 -8.49 12.96
CA SER A 9 -0.59 -8.17 13.28
C SER A 9 -1.30 -7.41 12.16
N SER A 10 -0.60 -6.52 11.46
CA SER A 10 -1.12 -5.82 10.27
C SER A 10 -1.43 -6.78 9.13
N LEU A 11 -0.59 -7.78 8.89
CA LEU A 11 -0.86 -8.81 7.88
C LEU A 11 -2.09 -9.65 8.24
N VAL A 12 -2.20 -10.10 9.49
CA VAL A 12 -3.38 -10.85 9.97
C VAL A 12 -4.64 -10.01 9.84
N ALA A 13 -4.57 -8.72 10.20
CA ALA A 13 -5.68 -7.80 10.04
C ALA A 13 -6.09 -7.65 8.56
N ALA A 14 -5.13 -7.58 7.63
CA ALA A 14 -5.41 -7.53 6.19
C ALA A 14 -6.13 -8.80 5.69
N ILE A 15 -5.72 -9.98 6.16
CA ILE A 15 -6.39 -11.26 5.83
C ILE A 15 -7.82 -11.28 6.36
N VAL A 16 -8.01 -10.90 7.62
CA VAL A 16 -9.35 -10.84 8.24
C VAL A 16 -10.23 -9.85 7.51
N LEU A 17 -9.71 -8.67 7.17
CA LEU A 17 -10.46 -7.64 6.46
C LEU A 17 -10.84 -8.09 5.06
N ALA A 18 -9.95 -8.78 4.35
CA ALA A 18 -10.27 -9.39 3.05
C ALA A 18 -11.39 -10.42 3.16
N GLY A 19 -11.36 -11.27 4.19
CA GLY A 19 -12.45 -12.22 4.47
C GLY A 19 -13.78 -11.51 4.76
N ILE A 20 -13.77 -10.46 5.58
CA ILE A 20 -14.97 -9.66 5.90
C ILE A 20 -15.53 -9.00 4.64
N VAL A 21 -14.67 -8.36 3.84
CA VAL A 21 -15.11 -7.71 2.60
C VAL A 21 -15.71 -8.75 1.66
N GLY A 22 -15.06 -9.90 1.49
CA GLY A 22 -15.60 -10.96 0.63
C GLY A 22 -16.92 -11.56 1.14
N ALA A 23 -17.12 -11.63 2.46
CA ALA A 23 -18.38 -12.06 3.04
C ALA A 23 -19.50 -11.03 2.83
N LEU A 24 -19.18 -9.72 2.90
CA LEU A 24 -20.16 -8.65 2.72
C LEU A 24 -20.53 -8.40 1.26
N THR A 25 -19.60 -8.62 0.33
CA THR A 25 -19.83 -8.41 -1.11
C THR A 25 -20.21 -9.69 -1.85
N GLU A 26 -20.33 -10.81 -1.13
CA GLU A 26 -20.57 -12.15 -1.68
C GLU A 26 -19.58 -12.56 -2.79
N SER A 27 -18.40 -11.92 -2.82
CA SER A 27 -17.42 -12.09 -3.88
C SER A 27 -15.99 -12.03 -3.31
N PRO A 28 -15.10 -12.98 -3.66
CA PRO A 28 -13.83 -13.13 -2.98
C PRO A 28 -12.93 -11.91 -3.18
N ALA A 29 -12.48 -11.30 -2.08
CA ALA A 29 -11.45 -10.26 -2.09
C ALA A 29 -10.07 -10.90 -1.92
N VAL A 30 -9.55 -11.51 -2.98
CA VAL A 30 -8.25 -12.20 -2.92
C VAL A 30 -7.11 -11.19 -2.83
N LEU A 31 -6.36 -11.24 -1.72
CA LEU A 31 -5.23 -10.36 -1.45
C LEU A 31 -4.20 -10.42 -2.59
N GLY A 32 -3.79 -9.26 -3.10
CA GLY A 32 -2.78 -9.18 -4.16
C GLY A 32 -3.28 -9.51 -5.57
N ILE A 33 -4.53 -9.94 -5.73
CA ILE A 33 -5.10 -10.40 -7.01
C ILE A 33 -6.29 -9.55 -7.44
N THR A 34 -7.27 -9.38 -6.55
CA THR A 34 -8.45 -8.55 -6.81
C THR A 34 -8.18 -7.09 -6.45
N ALA A 35 -8.81 -6.13 -7.11
CA ALA A 35 -8.67 -4.71 -6.75
C ALA A 35 -8.98 -4.46 -5.27
N ALA A 36 -10.05 -5.07 -4.74
CA ALA A 36 -10.39 -5.03 -3.32
C ALA A 36 -9.27 -5.60 -2.43
N GLY A 37 -8.78 -6.81 -2.73
CA GLY A 37 -7.71 -7.45 -1.96
C GLY A 37 -6.38 -6.71 -2.05
N ILE A 38 -6.09 -6.07 -3.18
CA ILE A 38 -4.89 -5.25 -3.37
C ILE A 38 -4.96 -3.96 -2.56
N ALA A 39 -6.12 -3.29 -2.55
CA ALA A 39 -6.33 -2.11 -1.74
C ALA A 39 -6.19 -2.43 -0.24
N ILE A 40 -6.76 -3.54 0.22
CA ILE A 40 -6.64 -4.01 1.60
C ILE A 40 -5.17 -4.32 1.95
N TYR A 41 -4.46 -5.02 1.07
CA TYR A 41 -3.05 -5.32 1.29
C TYR A 41 -2.18 -4.05 1.36
N LEU A 42 -2.39 -3.11 0.44
CA LEU A 42 -1.64 -1.86 0.40
C LEU A 42 -1.94 -0.98 1.62
N ALA A 43 -3.21 -0.79 1.98
CA ALA A 43 -3.57 0.08 3.09
C ALA A 43 -3.21 -0.54 4.45
N VAL A 44 -3.58 -1.81 4.66
CA VAL A 44 -3.50 -2.47 5.97
C VAL A 44 -2.22 -3.29 6.12
N GLY A 45 -1.83 -4.03 5.08
CA GLY A 45 -0.61 -4.86 5.10
C GLY A 45 0.68 -4.05 5.00
N ILE A 46 0.66 -2.90 4.30
CA ILE A 46 1.86 -2.07 4.07
C ILE A 46 1.73 -0.69 4.72
N GLY A 47 0.68 0.08 4.38
CA GLY A 47 0.54 1.47 4.80
C GLY A 47 0.47 1.65 6.31
N LEU A 48 -0.37 0.86 6.97
CA LEU A 48 -0.56 0.89 8.41
C LEU A 48 0.74 0.60 9.21
N PRO A 49 1.47 -0.51 8.99
CA PRO A 49 2.70 -0.76 9.74
C PRO A 49 3.79 0.26 9.42
N GLN A 50 3.92 0.73 8.17
CA GLN A 50 4.86 1.81 7.83
C GLN A 50 4.55 3.10 8.57
N TYR A 51 3.27 3.46 8.67
CA TYR A 51 2.83 4.62 9.45
C TYR A 51 3.14 4.47 10.94
N LEU A 52 2.81 3.32 11.53
CA LEU A 52 3.05 3.06 12.95
C LEU A 52 4.54 3.04 13.29
N LEU A 53 5.37 2.46 12.42
CA LEU A 53 6.83 2.46 12.57
C LEU A 53 7.40 3.88 12.41
N SER A 54 6.88 4.67 11.47
CA SER A 54 7.32 6.04 11.26
C SER A 54 7.08 6.93 12.48
N ARG A 55 5.94 6.76 13.16
CA ARG A 55 5.63 7.47 14.41
C ARG A 55 6.60 7.12 15.53
N ARG A 56 7.17 5.91 15.53
CA ARG A 56 8.14 5.48 16.55
C ARG A 56 9.56 5.93 16.23
N ARG A 57 9.96 5.85 14.96
CA ARG A 57 11.34 6.06 14.52
C ARG A 57 11.60 7.47 13.97
N GLY A 58 10.55 8.29 13.78
CA GLY A 58 10.66 9.64 13.21
C GLY A 58 11.08 9.65 11.73
N SER A 59 10.94 8.52 11.02
CA SER A 59 11.45 8.38 9.66
C SER A 59 10.49 8.96 8.61
N THR A 60 10.90 10.04 7.96
CA THR A 60 10.16 10.69 6.85
C THR A 60 9.93 9.74 5.68
N LEU A 61 10.88 8.83 5.42
CA LEU A 61 10.77 7.83 4.36
C LEU A 61 9.63 6.83 4.63
N GLN A 62 9.47 6.38 5.87
CA GLN A 62 8.38 5.48 6.25
C GLN A 62 7.01 6.17 6.17
N VAL A 63 6.93 7.46 6.51
CA VAL A 63 5.71 8.25 6.28
C VAL A 63 5.39 8.34 4.78
N GLY A 64 6.40 8.62 3.95
CA GLY A 64 6.24 8.69 2.50
C GLY A 64 5.72 7.37 1.92
N LEU A 65 6.28 6.23 2.34
CA LEU A 65 5.81 4.90 1.94
C LEU A 65 4.38 4.62 2.42
N ALA A 66 4.03 5.04 3.63
CA ALA A 66 2.66 4.88 4.13
C ALA A 66 1.65 5.67 3.31
N VAL A 67 1.96 6.94 3.00
CA VAL A 67 1.11 7.81 2.16
C VAL A 67 0.98 7.24 0.75
N LEU A 68 2.08 6.75 0.17
CA LEU A 68 2.06 6.12 -1.15
C LEU A 68 1.20 4.86 -1.17
N ALA A 69 1.33 4.00 -0.16
CA ALA A 69 0.55 2.78 -0.07
C ALA A 69 -0.96 3.09 0.05
N ILE A 70 -1.34 4.09 0.85
CA ILE A 70 -2.74 4.53 0.97
C ILE A 70 -3.24 5.18 -0.32
N GLY A 71 -2.45 6.05 -0.95
CA GLY A 71 -2.82 6.69 -2.21
C GLY A 71 -2.99 5.68 -3.34
N ALA A 72 -2.10 4.69 -3.41
CA ALA A 72 -2.21 3.57 -4.33
C ALA A 72 -3.49 2.76 -4.06
N ALA A 73 -3.76 2.38 -2.80
CA ALA A 73 -5.00 1.69 -2.42
C ALA A 73 -6.26 2.46 -2.83
N ALA A 74 -6.29 3.78 -2.58
CA ALA A 74 -7.42 4.63 -2.98
C ALA A 74 -7.60 4.66 -4.51
N SER A 75 -6.51 4.72 -5.26
CA SER A 75 -6.53 4.74 -6.73
C SER A 75 -7.05 3.41 -7.30
N VAL A 76 -6.64 2.30 -6.68
CA VAL A 76 -7.09 0.95 -7.02
C VAL A 76 -8.59 0.79 -6.83
N VAL A 77 -9.10 1.22 -5.67
CA VAL A 77 -10.54 1.18 -5.38
C VAL A 77 -11.29 2.08 -6.35
N ALA A 78 -10.84 3.32 -6.57
CA ALA A 78 -11.50 4.24 -7.48
C ALA A 78 -11.57 3.68 -8.92
N ALA A 79 -10.48 3.10 -9.41
CA ALA A 79 -10.44 2.45 -10.72
C ALA A 79 -11.38 1.24 -10.77
N GLY A 80 -11.30 0.33 -9.80
CA GLY A 80 -12.14 -0.87 -9.75
C GLY A 80 -13.63 -0.58 -9.58
N VAL A 81 -13.99 0.49 -8.87
CA VAL A 81 -15.38 0.99 -8.78
C VAL A 81 -15.82 1.58 -10.11
N ALA A 82 -14.98 2.39 -10.77
CA ALA A 82 -15.32 3.02 -12.04
C ALA A 82 -15.51 2.02 -13.18
N THR A 83 -14.77 0.90 -13.17
CA THR A 83 -14.87 -0.17 -14.17
C THR A 83 -15.85 -1.27 -13.79
N GLY A 84 -16.32 -1.31 -12.53
CA GLY A 84 -17.15 -2.40 -12.01
C GLY A 84 -16.41 -3.71 -11.74
N THR A 85 -15.07 -3.69 -11.78
CA THR A 85 -14.21 -4.90 -11.74
C THR A 85 -13.54 -5.08 -10.36
N LEU A 86 -14.21 -4.68 -9.28
CA LEU A 86 -13.61 -4.60 -7.94
C LEU A 86 -13.15 -5.97 -7.40
N HIS A 87 -13.86 -7.02 -7.81
CA HIS A 87 -13.61 -8.41 -7.43
C HIS A 87 -13.10 -9.28 -8.58
N ASP A 88 -13.00 -8.71 -9.78
CA ASP A 88 -12.47 -9.45 -10.90
C ASP A 88 -10.98 -9.67 -10.72
N ASP A 89 -10.52 -10.81 -11.24
CA ASP A 89 -9.11 -11.13 -11.27
C ASP A 89 -8.39 -10.07 -12.11
N SER A 90 -7.65 -9.19 -11.43
CA SER A 90 -7.03 -8.03 -12.07
C SER A 90 -5.78 -8.43 -12.86
N GLY A 91 -5.43 -9.73 -12.86
CA GLY A 91 -4.26 -10.28 -13.53
C GLY A 91 -2.93 -9.72 -12.98
N PRO A 92 -1.79 -10.25 -13.45
CA PRO A 92 -0.48 -9.78 -13.01
C PRO A 92 -0.17 -8.33 -13.45
N GLY A 93 -0.90 -7.81 -14.44
CA GLY A 93 -0.68 -6.46 -14.99
C GLY A 93 -0.93 -5.35 -13.98
N PHE A 94 -1.89 -5.54 -13.07
CA PHE A 94 -2.21 -4.55 -12.06
C PHE A 94 -1.13 -4.44 -10.97
N VAL A 95 -0.56 -5.59 -10.56
CA VAL A 95 0.59 -5.65 -9.66
C VAL A 95 1.81 -4.99 -10.30
N ALA A 96 2.04 -5.19 -11.60
CA ALA A 96 3.13 -4.53 -12.32
C ALA A 96 2.96 -3.00 -12.38
N ILE A 97 1.75 -2.50 -12.63
CA ILE A 97 1.45 -1.05 -12.64
C ILE A 97 1.65 -0.44 -11.25
N LEU A 98 1.18 -1.12 -10.21
CA LEU A 98 1.42 -0.72 -8.82
C LEU A 98 2.89 -0.68 -8.47
N LEU A 99 3.64 -1.70 -8.87
CA LEU A 99 5.07 -1.78 -8.64
C LEU A 99 5.79 -0.64 -9.36
N LEU A 100 5.34 -0.25 -10.56
CA LEU A 100 5.87 0.87 -11.33
C LEU A 100 5.55 2.23 -10.67
N VAL A 101 4.33 2.42 -10.17
CA VAL A 101 3.92 3.65 -9.45
C VAL A 101 4.67 3.78 -8.12
N VAL A 102 4.86 2.68 -7.40
CA VAL A 102 5.60 2.65 -6.13
C VAL A 102 7.10 2.86 -6.37
N LEU A 103 7.71 2.18 -7.34
CA LEU A 103 9.11 2.40 -7.71
C LEU A 103 9.33 3.84 -8.18
N GLY A 104 8.46 4.36 -9.05
CA GLY A 104 8.56 5.70 -9.59
C GLY A 104 8.53 6.77 -8.50
N ASN A 105 7.65 6.61 -7.51
CA ASN A 105 7.59 7.53 -6.38
C ASN A 105 8.75 7.36 -5.40
N ALA A 106 9.22 6.14 -5.15
CA ALA A 106 10.38 5.90 -4.30
C ALA A 106 11.67 6.48 -4.91
N VAL A 107 11.87 6.28 -6.22
CA VAL A 107 12.96 6.89 -6.99
C VAL A 107 12.84 8.42 -6.99
N GLY A 108 11.64 8.96 -7.18
CA GLY A 108 11.39 10.40 -7.12
C GLY A 108 11.64 11.01 -5.74
N ALA A 109 11.31 10.30 -4.66
CA ALA A 109 11.65 10.70 -3.29
C ALA A 109 13.16 10.68 -3.05
N GLY A 110 13.85 9.60 -3.42
CA GLY A 110 15.30 9.49 -3.31
C GLY A 110 16.05 10.57 -4.10
N LEU A 111 15.59 10.90 -5.32
CA LEU A 111 16.15 11.98 -6.13
C LEU A 111 15.95 13.37 -5.48
N ARG A 112 14.82 13.61 -4.80
CA ARG A 112 14.57 14.88 -4.09
C ARG A 112 15.49 15.03 -2.88
N GLU A 113 15.71 13.94 -2.14
CA GLU A 113 16.59 13.90 -0.97
C GLU A 113 18.06 14.05 -1.37
N PHE A 114 18.49 13.37 -2.45
CA PHE A 114 19.81 13.59 -3.05
C PHE A 114 20.03 15.05 -3.47
N ARG A 115 19.02 15.67 -4.09
CA ARG A 115 19.10 17.05 -4.53
C ARG A 115 19.13 18.04 -3.37
N SER A 116 18.45 17.75 -2.26
CA SER A 116 18.52 18.61 -1.07
C SER A 116 19.89 18.50 -0.39
N GLY A 117 20.48 17.30 -0.32
CA GLY A 117 21.84 17.08 0.18
C GLY A 117 22.90 17.86 -0.60
N TYR A 118 22.79 17.89 -1.93
CA TYR A 118 23.70 18.68 -2.78
C TYR A 118 23.58 20.20 -2.57
N ARG A 119 22.38 20.70 -2.23
CA ARG A 119 22.15 22.14 -1.97
C ARG A 119 22.63 22.59 -0.60
N SER A 120 22.75 21.69 0.37
CA SER A 120 23.29 22.03 1.70
C SER A 120 24.82 22.00 1.76
N ALA A 121 25.49 21.52 0.70
CA ALA A 121 26.95 21.42 0.61
C ALA A 121 27.61 22.51 -0.26
N SER A 122 26.81 23.43 -0.84
CA SER A 122 27.29 24.65 -1.54
C SER A 122 27.07 25.87 -0.67
#